data_AF-A0A7X0VI01-F1
#
_entry.id   AF-A0A7X0VI01-F1
#
_cell.length_a   1.000
_cell.length_b   1.000
_cell.length_c   1.000
_cell.angle_alpha   90.00
_cell.angle_beta   90.00
_cell.angle_gamma   90.00
#
_symmetry.space_group_name_H-M   'P 1'
#
loop_
_entity.id
_entity.type
_entity.pdbx_description
1 polymer ?
#
loop_
_entity_poly.entity_id
_entity_poly.type
_entity_poly.pdbx_seq_one_letter_code
_entity_poly.pdbx_strand_id
1 'polypeptide(L)'
;MSRTRWLTPATGFLAGYTHTLNPYVGCAYGCSYCYVRRLPVALFRGEPWGEWAQRKQGEPATLASELARAKRKGPVTVFFSSVTDPYQPLEAKERLSRALLAAMADEPPEHVDVARHERSTRLEEHEVRR
;
A
#
# COMPACT_ATOMS: atom_id res chain seq x y z
N MET A 1 -23.57 7.01 0.29
CA MET A 1 -22.42 6.08 0.35
C MET A 1 -21.16 6.88 0.08
N SER A 2 -20.24 6.98 1.05
CA SER A 2 -18.97 7.69 0.86
C SER A 2 -18.15 6.97 -0.21
N ARG A 3 -17.79 7.66 -1.30
CA ARG A 3 -16.92 7.12 -2.34
C ARG A 3 -15.51 6.99 -1.77
N THR A 4 -15.11 5.78 -1.40
CA THR A 4 -13.72 5.50 -1.01
C THR A 4 -12.80 5.84 -2.18
N ARG A 5 -11.78 6.63 -1.91
CA ARG A 5 -10.72 6.98 -2.86
C ARG A 5 -9.52 6.06 -2.69
N TRP A 6 -8.93 5.61 -3.78
CA TRP A 6 -7.71 4.80 -3.77
C TRP A 6 -6.46 5.67 -3.72
N LEU A 7 -6.40 6.70 -4.56
CA LEU A 7 -5.27 7.62 -4.65
C LEU A 7 -5.37 8.72 -3.59
N THR A 8 -4.35 8.82 -2.76
CA THR A 8 -4.18 9.90 -1.78
C THR A 8 -2.95 10.72 -2.16
N PRO A 9 -3.03 12.07 -2.24
CA PRO A 9 -1.84 12.88 -2.54
C PRO A 9 -0.70 12.54 -1.58
N ALA A 10 0.49 12.29 -2.11
CA ALA A 10 1.65 12.02 -1.28
C ALA A 10 2.14 13.32 -0.63
N THR A 11 2.54 13.25 0.64
CA THR A 11 3.04 14.38 1.41
C THR A 11 4.20 13.95 2.31
N GLY A 12 4.95 14.91 2.86
CA GLY A 12 6.05 14.64 3.78
C GLY A 12 7.18 13.84 3.13
N PHE A 13 7.60 12.75 3.77
CA PHE A 13 8.69 11.88 3.30
C PHE A 13 8.45 11.25 1.92
N LEU A 14 7.22 11.23 1.43
CA LEU A 14 6.85 10.69 0.12
C LEU A 14 6.67 11.77 -0.94
N ALA A 15 7.20 12.99 -0.74
CA ALA A 15 7.09 14.08 -1.70
C ALA A 15 7.72 13.79 -3.09
N GLY A 16 8.56 12.75 -3.20
CA GLY A 16 9.06 12.24 -4.49
C GLY A 16 8.01 11.49 -5.32
N TYR A 17 6.86 11.14 -4.71
CA TYR A 17 5.72 10.53 -5.39
C TYR A 17 4.59 11.54 -5.50
N THR A 18 3.69 11.38 -6.47
CA THR A 18 2.51 12.24 -6.55
C THR A 18 1.37 11.70 -5.69
N HIS A 19 1.22 10.37 -5.62
CA HIS A 19 0.17 9.72 -4.87
C HIS A 19 0.66 8.52 -4.07
N THR A 20 -0.07 8.19 -3.01
CA THR A 20 0.05 6.95 -2.25
C THR A 20 -1.23 6.15 -2.39
N LEU A 21 -1.10 4.83 -2.35
CA LEU A 21 -2.23 3.90 -2.41
C LEU A 21 -2.01 2.80 -1.38
N ASN A 22 -2.96 2.63 -0.46
CA ASN A 22 -2.90 1.58 0.55
C ASN A 22 -4.12 0.66 0.40
N PRO A 23 -3.93 -0.65 0.10
CA PRO A 23 -5.02 -1.61 -0.08
C PRO A 23 -5.65 -2.02 1.25
N TYR A 24 -4.87 -2.01 2.33
CA TYR A 24 -5.30 -2.49 3.64
C TYR A 24 -5.24 -1.38 4.69
N VAL A 25 -5.91 -1.63 5.81
CA VAL A 25 -5.86 -0.82 7.02
C VAL A 25 -5.43 -1.73 8.16
N GLY A 26 -4.33 -1.38 8.82
CA GLY A 26 -3.69 -2.27 9.80
C GLY A 26 -2.73 -3.27 9.18
N CYS A 27 -2.03 -4.00 10.04
CA CYS A 27 -1.00 -4.94 9.63
C CYS A 27 -0.95 -6.15 10.56
N ALA A 28 -1.21 -7.34 10.02
CA ALA A 28 -1.16 -8.61 10.75
C ALA A 28 0.28 -9.09 11.04
N TYR A 29 1.31 -8.45 10.46
CA TYR A 29 2.71 -8.77 10.78
C TYR A 29 3.15 -8.25 12.15
N GLY A 30 2.47 -7.23 12.71
CA GLY A 30 2.72 -6.79 14.09
C GLY A 30 4.13 -6.29 14.39
N CYS A 31 4.90 -5.83 13.39
CA CYS A 31 6.32 -5.50 13.60
C CYS A 31 6.50 -4.43 14.69
N SER A 32 7.37 -4.72 15.67
CA SER A 32 7.61 -3.86 16.84
C SER A 32 8.19 -2.49 16.50
N TYR A 33 8.91 -2.39 15.38
CA TYR A 33 9.51 -1.16 14.84
C TYR A 33 8.60 -0.38 13.89
N CYS A 34 7.38 -0.87 13.61
CA CYS A 34 6.52 -0.25 12.61
C CYS A 34 6.01 1.13 13.09
N TYR A 35 6.32 2.18 12.33
CA TYR A 35 5.89 3.54 12.65
C TYR A 35 4.36 3.69 12.64
N VAL A 36 3.67 2.86 11.86
CA VAL A 36 2.20 2.85 11.69
C VAL A 36 1.48 2.57 13.00
N ARG A 37 2.13 1.83 13.93
CA ARG A 37 1.64 1.59 15.29
C ARG A 37 1.36 2.89 16.07
N ARG A 38 2.02 3.99 15.70
CA ARG A 38 1.86 5.32 16.33
C ARG A 38 0.94 6.25 15.55
N LEU A 39 0.32 5.79 14.46
CA LEU A 39 -0.68 6.57 13.74
C LEU A 39 -2.06 6.48 14.43
N PRO A 40 -2.93 7.50 14.29
CA PRO A 40 -4.27 7.51 14.88
C PRO A 40 -5.08 6.24 14.62
N VAL A 41 -4.95 5.66 13.43
CA VAL A 41 -5.65 4.44 13.01
C VAL A 41 -5.33 3.22 13.89
N ALA A 42 -4.13 3.16 14.46
CA ALA A 42 -3.72 2.10 15.37
C ALA A 42 -3.91 2.50 16.84
N LEU A 43 -3.64 3.77 17.20
CA LEU A 43 -3.74 4.25 18.57
C LEU A 43 -5.18 4.22 19.12
N PHE A 44 -6.16 4.58 18.29
CA PHE A 44 -7.57 4.67 18.70
C PHE A 44 -8.36 3.39 18.40
N ARG A 45 -7.70 2.33 17.92
CA ARG A 45 -8.31 1.05 17.57
C ARG A 45 -8.78 0.26 18.79
N GLY A 46 -8.02 0.31 19.89
CA GLY A 46 -8.27 -0.49 21.10
C GLY A 46 -7.84 -1.95 21.02
N GLU A 47 -7.30 -2.40 19.89
CA GLU A 47 -6.78 -3.77 19.67
C GLU A 47 -5.23 -3.78 19.65
N PRO A 48 -4.56 -4.84 20.15
CA PRO A 48 -3.11 -4.96 20.06
C PRO A 48 -2.59 -4.90 18.62
N TRP A 49 -1.40 -4.29 18.43
CA TRP A 49 -0.78 -4.19 17.11
C TRP A 49 -0.34 -5.55 16.60
N GLY A 50 -0.77 -5.93 15.38
CA GLY A 50 -0.52 -7.24 14.81
C GLY A 50 -1.72 -8.18 14.84
N GLU A 51 -2.73 -7.91 15.66
CA GLU A 51 -3.91 -8.78 15.78
C GLU A 51 -5.02 -8.44 14.79
N TRP A 52 -4.88 -7.34 14.05
CA TRP A 52 -5.90 -6.87 13.13
C TRP A 52 -5.32 -6.35 11.81
N ALA A 53 -6.03 -6.67 10.74
CA ALA A 53 -5.86 -6.09 9.42
C ALA A 53 -7.23 -6.15 8.72
N GLN A 54 -7.56 -5.11 7.97
CA GLN A 54 -8.84 -4.99 7.29
C GLN A 54 -8.65 -4.55 5.85
N ARG A 55 -9.49 -5.09 4.97
CA ARG A 55 -9.62 -4.63 3.58
C ARG A 55 -10.12 -3.19 3.57
N LYS A 56 -9.46 -2.30 2.82
CA LYS A 56 -10.03 -0.97 2.54
C LYS A 56 -11.28 -1.14 1.69
N GLN A 57 -12.41 -0.67 2.19
CA GLN A 57 -13.71 -0.84 1.53
C GLN A 57 -13.79 0.08 0.31
N GLY A 58 -13.47 -0.43 -0.87
CA GLY A 58 -13.64 0.27 -2.14
C GLY A 58 -13.73 -0.71 -3.31
N GLU A 59 -14.23 -0.24 -4.43
CA GLU A 59 -14.26 -1.01 -5.68
C GLU A 59 -12.94 -0.80 -6.45
N PRO A 60 -12.12 -1.83 -6.70
CA PRO A 60 -10.84 -1.67 -7.39
C PRO A 60 -10.97 -1.01 -8.77
N ALA A 61 -12.09 -1.25 -9.46
CA ALA A 61 -12.38 -0.67 -10.76
C ALA A 61 -12.44 0.87 -10.75
N THR A 62 -12.70 1.51 -9.60
CA THR A 62 -12.70 2.99 -9.54
C THR A 62 -11.29 3.57 -9.68
N LEU A 63 -10.24 2.79 -9.41
CA LEU A 63 -8.85 3.24 -9.50
C LEU A 63 -8.49 3.72 -10.91
N ALA A 64 -8.91 3.01 -11.96
CA ALA A 64 -8.64 3.41 -13.34
C ALA A 64 -9.17 4.83 -13.64
N SER A 65 -10.39 5.13 -13.18
CA SER A 65 -10.98 6.47 -13.34
C SER A 65 -10.26 7.54 -12.51
N GLU A 66 -9.74 7.19 -11.34
CA GLU A 66 -8.95 8.09 -10.50
C GLU A 66 -7.59 8.39 -11.13
N LEU A 67 -6.90 7.37 -11.67
CA LEU A 67 -5.64 7.50 -12.39
C LEU A 67 -5.78 8.36 -13.64
N ALA A 68 -6.79 8.08 -14.47
CA ALA A 68 -7.07 8.89 -15.66
C ALA A 68 -7.32 10.37 -15.30
N ARG A 69 -7.97 10.65 -14.16
CA ARG A 69 -8.17 12.01 -13.67
C ARG A 69 -6.89 12.64 -13.14
N ALA A 70 -6.04 11.88 -12.46
CA ALA A 70 -4.75 12.35 -11.98
C ALA A 70 -3.80 12.69 -13.13
N LYS A 71 -3.72 11.82 -14.15
CA LYS A 71 -2.91 12.01 -15.36
C LYS A 71 -3.26 13.26 -16.15
N ARG A 72 -4.54 13.66 -16.19
CA ARG A 72 -4.96 14.94 -16.79
C ARG A 72 -4.36 16.18 -16.12
N LYS A 73 -3.82 16.05 -14.90
CA LYS A 73 -3.16 17.13 -14.18
C LYS A 73 -1.64 17.10 -14.29
N GLY A 74 -1.07 16.03 -14.84
CA GLY A 74 0.37 15.82 -14.97
C GLY A 74 0.79 14.38 -14.68
N PRO A 75 2.10 14.08 -14.73
CA PRO A 75 2.64 12.75 -14.50
C PRO A 75 2.24 12.18 -13.14
N VAL A 76 1.94 10.88 -13.08
CA VAL A 76 1.50 10.18 -11.87
C VAL A 76 2.55 9.15 -11.45
N THR A 77 3.11 9.33 -10.25
CA THR A 77 3.96 8.34 -9.60
C THR A 77 3.29 7.87 -8.32
N VAL A 78 3.22 6.56 -8.12
CA VAL A 78 2.44 5.94 -7.04
C VAL A 78 3.37 5.19 -6.09
N PHE A 79 3.32 5.56 -4.81
CA PHE A 79 3.85 4.71 -3.74
C PHE A 79 2.75 3.76 -3.27
N PHE A 80 2.88 2.50 -3.63
CA PHE A 80 1.96 1.45 -3.22
C PHE A 80 2.38 0.90 -1.86
N SER A 81 1.44 0.93 -0.91
CA SER A 81 1.58 0.32 0.42
C SER A 81 2.55 1.04 1.37
N SER A 82 2.41 2.36 1.52
CA SER A 82 3.23 3.18 2.43
C SER A 82 3.04 2.89 3.92
N VAL A 83 1.84 2.47 4.35
CA VAL A 83 1.49 2.25 5.76
C VAL A 83 1.06 0.82 6.09
N THR A 84 0.88 -0.04 5.10
CA THR A 84 0.42 -1.42 5.30
C THR A 84 1.07 -2.32 4.28
N ASP A 85 1.38 -3.56 4.62
CA ASP A 85 1.88 -4.50 3.64
C ASP A 85 0.76 -4.97 2.66
N PRO A 86 1.03 -5.11 1.35
CA PRO A 86 0.03 -5.53 0.36
C PRO A 86 -0.17 -7.04 0.27
N TYR A 87 0.78 -7.83 0.75
CA TYR A 87 0.81 -9.30 0.68
C TYR A 87 0.72 -9.91 2.08
N GLN A 88 -0.10 -9.31 2.95
CA GLN A 88 -0.44 -9.84 4.26
C GLN A 88 -1.19 -11.18 4.12
N PRO A 89 -1.29 -11.98 5.20
CA PRO A 89 -2.12 -13.20 5.19
C PRO A 89 -3.55 -12.99 4.66
N LEU A 90 -4.12 -11.79 4.86
CA LEU A 90 -5.43 -11.40 4.35
C LEU A 90 -5.51 -11.37 2.81
N GLU A 91 -4.42 -11.02 2.11
CA GLU A 91 -4.38 -10.95 0.64
C GLU A 91 -4.66 -12.31 -0.02
N ALA A 92 -4.35 -13.43 0.63
CA ALA A 92 -4.65 -14.76 0.12
C ALA A 92 -6.15 -14.97 -0.13
N LYS A 93 -7.01 -14.31 0.66
CA LYS A 93 -8.47 -14.36 0.54
C LYS A 93 -9.01 -13.17 -0.25
N GLU A 94 -8.60 -11.96 0.09
CA GLU A 94 -9.18 -10.72 -0.45
C GLU A 94 -8.69 -10.37 -1.86
N ARG A 95 -7.44 -10.76 -2.21
CA ARG A 95 -6.80 -10.48 -3.51
C ARG A 95 -6.90 -9.01 -3.95
N LEU A 96 -6.95 -8.10 -2.98
CA LEU A 96 -7.20 -6.69 -3.26
C LEU A 96 -5.99 -6.02 -3.92
N SER A 97 -4.78 -6.33 -3.47
CA SER A 97 -3.56 -5.80 -4.08
C SER A 97 -3.45 -6.24 -5.52
N ARG A 98 -3.74 -7.53 -5.80
CA ARG A 98 -3.81 -8.04 -7.18
C ARG A 98 -4.83 -7.29 -8.03
N ALA A 99 -6.04 -7.06 -7.53
CA ALA A 99 -7.09 -6.36 -8.28
C ALA A 99 -6.72 -4.90 -8.59
N LEU A 100 -6.08 -4.20 -7.64
CA LEU A 100 -5.63 -2.83 -7.84
C LEU A 100 -4.44 -2.73 -8.81
N LEU A 101 -3.50 -3.67 -8.74
CA LEU A 101 -2.40 -3.77 -9.71
C LEU A 101 -2.92 -4.08 -11.12
N ALA A 102 -3.93 -4.94 -11.26
CA ALA A 102 -4.59 -5.18 -12.55
C ALA A 102 -5.27 -3.91 -13.08
N ALA A 103 -6.01 -3.19 -12.24
CA ALA A 103 -6.63 -1.91 -12.65
C ALA A 103 -5.61 -0.83 -13.01
N MET A 104 -4.41 -0.87 -12.41
CA MET A 104 -3.27 -0.01 -12.82
C MET A 104 -2.66 -0.46 -14.14
N ALA A 105 -2.63 -1.75 -14.46
CA ALA A 105 -2.07 -2.23 -15.72
C ALA A 105 -2.86 -1.73 -16.94
N ASP A 106 -4.18 -1.53 -16.79
CA ASP A 106 -5.03 -0.96 -17.84
C ASP A 106 -4.70 0.52 -18.12
N GLU A 107 -4.28 1.27 -17.10
CA GLU A 107 -3.92 2.69 -17.18
C GLU A 107 -2.63 2.96 -16.38
N PRO A 108 -1.46 2.53 -16.87
CA PRO A 108 -0.23 2.42 -16.07
C PRO A 108 0.31 3.78 -15.68
N PRO A 109 0.47 4.11 -14.38
CA PRO A 109 1.17 5.32 -13.97
C PRO A 109 2.63 5.27 -14.44
N GLU A 110 3.28 6.43 -14.45
CA GLU A 110 4.64 6.63 -14.92
C GLU A 110 5.65 5.86 -14.09
N HIS A 111 5.37 5.68 -12.80
CA HIS A 111 6.17 4.87 -11.90
C HIS A 111 5.34 4.32 -10.74
N VAL A 112 5.61 3.08 -10.32
CA VAL A 112 5.01 2.46 -9.12
C VAL A 112 6.09 1.79 -8.30
N ASP A 113 6.20 2.20 -7.04
CA ASP A 113 7.00 1.47 -6.05
C ASP A 113 6.10 0.72 -5.09
N VAL A 114 6.34 -0.59 -4.93
CA VAL A 114 5.55 -1.46 -4.07
C VAL A 114 6.37 -1.81 -2.83
N ALA A 115 6.01 -1.21 -1.69
CA ALA A 115 6.61 -1.57 -0.42
C ALA A 115 5.99 -2.85 0.12
N ARG A 116 6.85 -3.80 0.53
CA ARG A 116 6.45 -5.04 1.20
C ARG A 116 7.35 -5.32 2.40
N HIS A 117 6.81 -6.05 3.36
CA HIS A 117 7.52 -6.63 4.46
C HIS A 117 8.41 -7.75 3.93
N GLU A 118 9.70 -7.58 4.11
CA GLU A 118 10.67 -8.65 3.94
C GLU A 118 11.11 -9.09 5.34
N ARG A 119 10.90 -10.38 5.65
CA ARG A 119 11.54 -10.96 6.83
C ARG A 119 13.03 -10.98 6.56
N SER A 120 13.80 -10.29 7.40
CA SER A 120 15.26 -10.39 7.42
C SER A 120 15.66 -11.81 7.87
N THR A 121 15.54 -12.77 6.97
CA THR A 121 16.08 -14.12 7.09
C THR A 121 16.83 -14.46 5.81
N ARG A 122 17.78 -13.57 5.44
CA ARG A 122 18.88 -13.88 4.53
C ARG A 122 20.02 -12.88 4.73
N LEU A 123 20.75 -13.04 5.84
CA LEU A 123 22.20 -12.84 5.81
C LEU A 123 22.80 -14.11 5.17
N GLU A 124 22.50 -14.36 3.89
CA GLU A 124 23.41 -15.16 3.08
C GLU A 124 24.22 -14.14 2.28
N GLU A 125 25.38 -13.82 2.85
CA GLU A 125 26.51 -13.28 2.11
C GLU A 125 26.84 -14.27 0.99
N HIS A 126 26.11 -14.19 -0.12
CA HIS A 126 26.63 -14.69 -1.38
C HIS A 126 27.66 -13.67 -1.87
N GLU A 127 28.84 -13.82 -1.28
CA GLU A 127 30.13 -13.46 -1.85
C GLU A 127 30.09 -13.82 -3.34
N VAL A 128 29.88 -12.82 -4.20
CA VAL A 128 30.20 -12.93 -5.62
C VAL A 128 31.72 -12.97 -5.67
N ARG A 129 32.26 -14.17 -5.43
CA ARG A 129 33.65 -14.50 -5.73
C ARG A 129 33.89 -14.21 -7.19
N ARG A 130 34.93 -13.40 -7.42
CA ARG A 130 35.68 -13.37 -8.67
C ARG A 130 36.28 -14.74 -8.95
#